data_AF-A0A962Y8I0-F1
#
_entry.id   AF-A0A962Y8I0-F1
#
_cell.length_a   1.000
_cell.length_b   1.000
_cell.length_c   1.000
_cell.angle_alpha   90.00
_cell.angle_beta   90.00
_cell.angle_gamma   90.00
#
_symmetry.space_group_name_H-M   'P 1'
#
loop_
_entity.id
_entity.type
_entity.pdbx_description
1 polymer ?
#
loop_
_entity_poly.entity_id
_entity_poly.type
_entity_poly.pdbx_seq_one_letter_code
_entity_poly.pdbx_strand_id
1 'polypeptide(L)'
;SSQSQATVHREVQQDLLDADAAQLSRTYNRDFVRPFVDLNFGVQADYPRLLIKRQDNEDLNLLLTALKTLLPLGLKVEQSLIRDKFGLPDPDTGADLLSAPGAGAAPDPALNQRLAMNARLANIEDELDQLAAAQLSDWQPQLAGVLDPVRALAQQARTADEFIAGLPGLLAEMDANELIKRLALATFQARGLGDQRD
;
A
#
# COMPACT_ATOMS: atom_id res chain seq x y z
N SER A 1 28.44 -12.89 1.66
CA SER A 1 28.68 -13.10 3.10
C SER A 1 27.66 -12.39 4.00
N SER A 2 27.12 -11.23 3.62
CA SER A 2 26.14 -10.49 4.44
C SER A 2 24.76 -11.19 4.57
N GLN A 3 24.23 -11.74 3.47
CA GLN A 3 22.92 -12.42 3.49
C GLN A 3 22.92 -13.72 4.32
N SER A 4 24.03 -14.46 4.33
CA SER A 4 24.14 -15.70 5.12
C SER A 4 24.17 -15.44 6.63
N GLN A 5 24.77 -14.33 7.07
CA GLN A 5 24.77 -13.93 8.48
C GLN A 5 23.35 -13.54 8.95
N ALA A 6 22.63 -12.75 8.15
CA ALA A 6 21.26 -12.33 8.47
C ALA A 6 20.29 -13.52 8.56
N THR A 7 20.47 -14.55 7.72
CA THR A 7 19.65 -15.77 7.78
C THR A 7 19.93 -16.57 9.05
N VAL A 8 21.20 -16.80 9.40
CA VAL A 8 21.58 -17.51 10.64
C VAL A 8 21.04 -16.79 11.88
N HIS A 9 21.09 -15.44 11.92
CA HIS A 9 20.53 -14.70 13.04
C HIS A 9 19.01 -14.87 13.20
N ARG A 10 18.25 -15.00 12.09
CA ARG A 10 16.81 -15.26 12.16
C ARG A 10 16.52 -16.69 12.64
N GLU A 11 17.30 -17.68 12.22
CA GLU A 11 17.14 -19.06 12.68
C GLU A 11 17.36 -19.16 14.20
N VAL A 12 18.43 -18.55 14.71
CA VAL A 12 18.69 -18.50 16.17
C VAL A 12 17.58 -17.76 16.92
N GLN A 13 17.05 -16.67 16.36
CA GLN A 13 15.92 -15.96 16.95
C GLN A 13 14.68 -16.86 17.04
N GLN A 14 14.42 -17.67 16.02
CA GLN A 14 13.27 -18.59 15.99
C GLN A 14 13.41 -19.69 17.04
N ASP A 15 14.59 -20.30 17.16
CA ASP A 15 14.86 -21.33 18.18
C ASP A 15 14.68 -20.77 19.60
N LEU A 16 15.10 -19.51 19.83
CA LEU A 16 14.92 -18.84 21.11
C LEU A 16 13.44 -18.59 21.42
N LEU A 17 12.67 -18.12 20.43
CA LEU A 17 11.24 -17.90 20.59
C LEU A 17 10.49 -19.20 20.91
N ASP A 18 10.86 -20.32 20.27
CA ASP A 18 10.26 -21.62 20.55
C ASP A 18 10.64 -22.14 21.94
N ALA A 19 11.89 -21.94 22.37
CA ALA A 19 12.33 -22.26 23.72
C ALA A 19 11.57 -21.44 24.78
N ASP A 20 11.39 -20.14 24.55
CA ASP A 20 10.64 -19.23 25.42
C ASP A 20 9.16 -19.63 25.48
N ALA A 21 8.54 -19.94 24.33
CA ALA A 21 7.15 -20.40 24.26
C ALA A 21 6.96 -21.73 25.03
N ALA A 22 7.91 -22.66 24.92
CA ALA A 22 7.91 -23.90 25.69
C ALA A 22 8.08 -23.65 27.20
N GLN A 23 8.93 -22.69 27.59
CA GLN A 23 9.12 -22.31 28.98
C GLN A 23 7.85 -21.70 29.57
N LEU A 24 7.22 -20.75 28.88
CA LEU A 24 5.96 -20.15 29.31
C LEU A 24 4.85 -21.20 29.42
N SER A 25 4.71 -22.07 28.42
CA SER A 25 3.75 -23.18 28.45
C SER A 25 3.93 -24.06 29.68
N ARG A 26 5.17 -24.42 30.03
CA ARG A 26 5.45 -25.20 31.26
C ARG A 26 5.02 -24.46 32.52
N THR A 27 5.36 -23.18 32.63
CA THR A 27 4.99 -22.34 33.78
C THR A 27 3.48 -22.22 33.91
N TYR A 28 2.75 -21.89 32.84
CA TYR A 28 1.30 -21.80 32.89
C TYR A 28 0.62 -23.13 33.24
N ASN A 29 1.09 -24.25 32.69
CA ASN A 29 0.51 -25.55 33.02
C ASN A 29 0.72 -25.93 34.49
N ARG A 30 1.88 -25.58 35.06
CA ARG A 30 2.22 -25.86 36.45
C ARG A 30 1.49 -24.93 37.43
N ASP A 31 1.52 -23.62 37.15
CA ASP A 31 1.17 -22.58 38.13
C ASP A 31 -0.24 -22.02 37.94
N PHE A 32 -0.84 -22.18 36.75
CA PHE A 32 -2.18 -21.71 36.47
C PHE A 32 -3.16 -22.87 36.22
N VAL A 33 -2.89 -23.72 35.22
CA VAL A 33 -3.85 -24.73 34.78
C VAL A 33 -4.12 -25.76 35.87
N ARG A 34 -3.09 -26.36 36.48
CA ARG A 34 -3.27 -27.35 37.55
C ARG A 34 -4.00 -26.78 38.76
N PRO A 35 -3.56 -25.66 39.39
CA PRO A 35 -4.28 -25.10 40.54
C PRO A 35 -5.71 -24.69 40.21
N PHE A 36 -5.95 -24.16 39.00
CA PHE A 36 -7.30 -23.79 38.57
C PHE A 36 -8.21 -25.01 38.44
N VAL A 37 -7.74 -26.09 37.82
CA VAL A 37 -8.52 -27.33 37.69
C VAL A 37 -8.75 -27.96 39.06
N ASP A 38 -7.72 -28.03 39.90
CA ASP A 38 -7.82 -28.60 41.24
C ASP A 38 -8.85 -27.86 42.11
N LEU A 39 -8.87 -26.52 42.04
CA LEU A 39 -9.78 -25.69 42.84
C LEU A 39 -11.24 -25.79 42.36
N ASN A 40 -11.47 -25.92 41.05
CA ASN A 40 -12.82 -25.88 40.48
C ASN A 40 -13.44 -27.26 40.24
N PHE A 41 -12.62 -28.26 39.94
CA PHE A 41 -13.06 -29.59 39.51
C PHE A 41 -12.43 -30.74 40.30
N GLY A 42 -11.51 -30.44 41.23
CA GLY A 42 -10.77 -31.43 41.98
C GLY A 42 -9.61 -32.06 41.19
N VAL A 43 -8.87 -32.95 41.86
CA VAL A 43 -7.70 -33.62 41.28
C VAL A 43 -8.13 -34.54 40.14
N GLN A 44 -7.50 -34.38 38.97
CA GLN A 44 -7.75 -35.21 37.79
C GLN A 44 -6.56 -36.11 37.46
N ALA A 45 -6.82 -37.25 36.79
CA ALA A 45 -5.75 -38.12 36.30
C ALA A 45 -5.01 -37.47 35.11
N ASP A 46 -5.75 -36.77 34.24
CA ASP A 46 -5.23 -36.05 33.08
C ASP A 46 -5.68 -34.58 33.13
N TYR A 47 -4.72 -33.67 33.05
CA TYR A 47 -4.97 -32.23 33.04
C TYR A 47 -4.92 -31.69 31.61
N PRO A 48 -5.77 -30.69 31.27
CA PRO A 48 -5.63 -29.97 30.02
C PRO A 48 -4.24 -29.32 29.91
N ARG A 49 -3.70 -29.24 28.69
CA ARG A 49 -2.39 -28.66 28.43
C ARG A 49 -2.52 -27.40 27.59
N LEU A 50 -2.07 -26.28 28.13
CA LEU A 50 -1.91 -25.03 27.42
C LEU A 50 -0.58 -25.06 26.65
N LEU A 51 -0.65 -24.90 25.33
CA LEU A 51 0.52 -24.87 24.47
C LEU A 51 0.56 -23.52 23.77
N ILE A 52 1.54 -22.70 24.12
CA ILE A 52 1.88 -21.49 23.39
C ILE A 52 2.77 -21.92 22.24
N LYS A 53 2.30 -21.71 21.01
CA LYS A 53 3.06 -21.91 19.80
C LYS A 53 3.18 -20.60 19.05
N ARG A 54 4.37 -20.38 18.49
CA ARG A 54 4.57 -19.32 17.50
C ARG A 54 3.68 -19.63 16.29
N GLN A 55 3.01 -18.61 15.75
CA GLN A 55 2.36 -18.73 14.45
C GLN A 55 3.47 -18.71 13.40
N ASP A 56 3.69 -19.85 12.74
CA ASP A 56 4.59 -19.91 11.61
C ASP A 56 4.04 -18.96 10.54
N ASN A 57 4.87 -18.01 10.09
CA ASN A 57 4.55 -17.21 8.92
C ASN A 57 4.73 -18.14 7.70
N GLU A 58 3.73 -18.98 7.45
CA GLU A 58 3.65 -19.73 6.20
C GLU A 58 3.59 -18.70 5.07
N ASP A 59 4.49 -18.83 4.08
CA ASP A 59 4.44 -17.98 2.90
C ASP A 59 3.19 -18.34 2.09
N LEU A 60 2.13 -17.57 2.31
CA LEU A 60 0.86 -17.73 1.63
C LEU A 60 1.02 -17.61 0.11
N ASN A 61 2.05 -16.91 -0.40
CA ASN A 61 2.32 -16.84 -1.83
C ASN A 61 2.89 -18.14 -2.38
N LEU A 62 3.74 -18.82 -1.61
CA LEU A 62 4.24 -20.16 -1.94
C LEU A 62 3.08 -21.15 -1.98
N LEU A 63 2.19 -21.10 -0.98
CA LEU A 63 0.98 -21.93 -0.93
C LEU A 63 0.09 -21.66 -2.14
N LEU A 64 -0.20 -20.40 -2.48
CA LEU A 64 -1.00 -20.05 -3.67
C LEU A 64 -0.36 -20.54 -4.97
N THR A 65 0.97 -20.41 -5.09
CA THR A 65 1.71 -20.87 -6.27
C THR A 65 1.61 -22.39 -6.41
N ALA A 66 1.86 -23.13 -5.34
CA ALA A 66 1.72 -24.58 -5.32
C ALA A 66 0.28 -25.02 -5.63
N LEU A 67 -0.72 -24.35 -5.04
CA LEU A 67 -2.14 -24.65 -5.26
C LEU A 67 -2.56 -24.43 -6.72
N LYS A 68 -2.13 -23.32 -7.34
CA LYS A 68 -2.38 -23.02 -8.76
C LYS A 68 -1.78 -24.07 -9.69
N THR A 69 -0.63 -24.64 -9.35
CA THR A 69 0.01 -25.71 -10.14
C THR A 69 -0.64 -27.07 -9.92
N LEU A 70 -1.01 -27.39 -8.67
CA LEU A 70 -1.46 -28.74 -8.30
C LEU A 70 -2.96 -28.98 -8.50
N LEU A 71 -3.81 -27.94 -8.38
CA LEU A 71 -5.26 -28.05 -8.64
C LEU A 71 -5.57 -28.55 -10.06
N PRO A 72 -4.96 -27.99 -11.14
CA PRO A 72 -5.15 -28.50 -12.50
C PRO A 72 -4.64 -29.93 -12.70
N LEU A 73 -3.66 -30.36 -11.90
CA LEU A 73 -3.10 -31.72 -11.92
C LEU A 73 -3.96 -32.74 -11.15
N GLY A 74 -5.10 -32.30 -10.59
CA GLY A 74 -6.08 -33.16 -9.93
C GLY A 74 -5.93 -33.27 -8.42
N LEU A 75 -5.12 -32.41 -7.78
CA LEU A 75 -5.08 -32.32 -6.32
C LEU A 75 -6.46 -31.89 -5.80
N LYS A 76 -7.07 -32.74 -4.98
CA LYS A 76 -8.32 -32.43 -4.29
C LYS A 76 -7.99 -31.89 -2.90
N VAL A 77 -8.34 -30.62 -2.67
CA VAL A 77 -8.18 -29.97 -1.37
C VAL A 77 -9.54 -29.49 -0.90
N GLU A 78 -9.84 -29.72 0.38
CA GLU A 78 -11.05 -29.19 1.01
C GLU A 78 -10.98 -27.68 1.12
N GLN A 79 -12.08 -26.99 0.83
CA GLN A 79 -12.12 -25.52 0.84
C GLN A 79 -11.98 -24.93 2.24
N SER A 80 -12.52 -25.59 3.27
CA SER A 80 -12.40 -25.20 4.68
C SER A 80 -10.93 -25.11 5.13
N LEU A 81 -10.14 -26.14 4.80
CA LEU A 81 -8.71 -26.17 5.14
C LEU A 81 -7.93 -25.02 4.51
N ILE A 82 -8.26 -24.62 3.29
CA ILE A 82 -7.64 -23.45 2.66
C ILE A 82 -8.10 -22.17 3.36
N ARG A 83 -9.41 -22.01 3.62
CA ARG A 83 -9.95 -20.85 4.34
C ARG A 83 -9.32 -20.66 5.71
N ASP A 84 -9.19 -21.75 6.48
CA ASP A 84 -8.52 -21.76 7.78
C ASP A 84 -7.05 -21.31 7.67
N LYS A 85 -6.34 -21.78 6.65
CA LYS A 85 -4.96 -21.37 6.38
C LYS A 85 -4.83 -19.90 6.02
N PHE A 86 -5.83 -19.32 5.36
CA PHE A 86 -5.92 -17.89 5.07
C PHE A 86 -6.56 -17.06 6.19
N GLY A 87 -7.02 -17.70 7.28
CA GLY A 87 -7.72 -17.02 8.38
C GLY A 87 -9.09 -16.46 7.98
N LEU A 88 -9.70 -17.00 6.92
CA LEU A 88 -11.01 -16.59 6.43
C LEU A 88 -12.10 -17.42 7.11
N PRO A 89 -13.13 -16.81 7.71
CA PRO A 89 -14.25 -17.58 8.25
C PRO A 89 -15.01 -18.30 7.13
N ASP A 90 -15.65 -19.41 7.49
CA ASP A 90 -16.58 -20.09 6.59
C ASP A 90 -17.77 -19.18 6.26
N PRO A 91 -18.24 -19.18 5.01
CA PRO A 91 -19.34 -18.33 4.62
C PRO A 91 -20.66 -18.88 5.19
N ASP A 92 -21.49 -17.98 5.73
CA ASP A 92 -22.83 -18.33 6.17
C ASP A 92 -23.71 -18.83 5.00
N THR A 93 -24.70 -19.66 5.31
CA THR A 93 -25.67 -20.14 4.33
C THR A 93 -26.47 -18.97 3.76
N GLY A 94 -26.11 -18.51 2.56
CA GLY A 94 -26.73 -17.37 1.88
C GLY A 94 -25.91 -16.08 1.89
N ALA A 95 -24.66 -16.11 2.37
CA ALA A 95 -23.75 -14.98 2.25
C ALA A 95 -23.43 -14.67 0.79
N ASP A 96 -23.33 -13.37 0.45
CA ASP A 96 -22.90 -12.94 -0.87
C ASP A 96 -21.41 -13.27 -1.05
N LEU A 97 -21.12 -14.22 -1.96
CA LEU A 97 -19.78 -14.74 -2.16
C LEU A 97 -19.06 -13.98 -3.26
N LEU A 98 -17.87 -13.46 -2.94
CA LEU A 98 -16.95 -12.95 -3.95
C LEU A 98 -16.55 -14.10 -4.89
N SER A 99 -17.01 -14.04 -6.13
CA SER A 99 -16.62 -14.97 -7.19
C SER A 99 -15.73 -14.25 -8.21
N ALA A 100 -14.83 -14.98 -8.85
CA ALA A 100 -14.02 -14.41 -9.91
C ALA A 100 -14.92 -13.94 -11.07
N PRO A 101 -14.68 -12.75 -11.65
CA PRO A 101 -15.41 -12.29 -12.82
C PRO A 101 -15.06 -13.21 -13.99
N GLY A 102 -15.97 -14.14 -14.31
CA GLY A 102 -15.74 -15.12 -15.37
C GLY A 102 -16.58 -16.40 -15.29
N ALA A 103 -17.24 -16.67 -14.15
CA ALA A 103 -18.16 -17.80 -14.06
C ALA A 103 -19.59 -17.39 -14.47
N GLY A 104 -19.81 -17.22 -15.77
CA GLY A 104 -21.10 -17.52 -16.40
C GLY A 104 -22.34 -16.70 -16.02
N ALA A 105 -22.27 -15.36 -16.02
CA ALA A 105 -23.47 -14.52 -16.04
C ALA A 105 -23.53 -13.71 -17.34
N ALA A 106 -24.64 -13.81 -18.08
CA ALA A 106 -24.93 -12.95 -19.22
C ALA A 106 -24.90 -11.47 -18.77
N PRO A 107 -24.38 -10.54 -19.61
CA PRO A 107 -24.14 -9.17 -19.17
C PRO A 107 -25.45 -8.46 -18.82
N ASP A 108 -25.59 -8.14 -17.53
CA ASP A 108 -26.67 -7.31 -17.01
C ASP A 108 -26.54 -5.88 -17.60
N PRO A 109 -27.57 -5.34 -18.27
CA PRO A 109 -27.53 -3.98 -18.81
C PRO A 109 -27.24 -2.90 -17.74
N ALA A 110 -27.56 -3.14 -16.46
CA ALA A 110 -27.21 -2.24 -15.37
C ALA A 110 -25.70 -2.27 -15.03
N LEU A 111 -25.05 -3.43 -15.18
CA LEU A 111 -23.60 -3.56 -15.05
C LEU A 111 -22.89 -2.83 -16.20
N ASN A 112 -23.42 -2.92 -17.42
CA ASN A 112 -22.90 -2.19 -18.58
C ASN A 112 -22.99 -0.67 -18.39
N GLN A 113 -24.06 -0.16 -17.75
CA GLN A 113 -24.17 1.27 -17.40
C GLN A 113 -23.14 1.69 -16.35
N ARG A 114 -22.92 0.87 -15.30
CA ARG A 114 -21.88 1.14 -14.28
C ARG A 114 -20.46 1.08 -14.86
N LEU A 115 -20.18 0.10 -15.72
CA LEU A 115 -18.91 0.01 -16.46
C LEU A 115 -18.70 1.22 -17.37
N ALA A 116 -19.75 1.69 -18.06
CA ALA A 116 -19.69 2.89 -18.87
C ALA A 116 -19.47 4.17 -18.04
N MET A 117 -20.05 4.26 -16.83
CA MET A 117 -19.78 5.37 -15.90
C MET A 117 -18.34 5.34 -15.37
N ASN A 118 -17.81 4.16 -15.01
CA ASN A 118 -16.42 4.02 -14.57
C ASN A 118 -15.41 4.31 -15.69
N ALA A 119 -15.71 3.88 -16.92
CA ALA A 119 -14.89 4.21 -18.08
C ALA A 119 -14.87 5.73 -18.37
N ARG A 120 -15.98 6.44 -18.11
CA ARG A 120 -16.04 7.90 -18.20
C ARG A 120 -15.21 8.58 -17.10
N LEU A 121 -15.22 8.06 -15.88
CA LEU A 121 -14.41 8.57 -14.75
C LEU A 121 -12.90 8.42 -15.01
N ALA A 122 -12.45 7.26 -15.50
CA ALA A 122 -11.05 7.05 -15.86
C ALA A 122 -10.58 8.04 -16.95
N ASN A 123 -11.42 8.27 -17.98
CA ASN A 123 -11.11 9.23 -19.03
C ASN A 123 -11.03 10.69 -18.52
N ILE A 124 -11.72 11.02 -17.41
CA ILE A 124 -11.66 12.36 -16.80
C ILE A 124 -10.33 12.60 -16.08
N GLU A 125 -9.83 11.59 -15.36
CA GLU A 125 -8.51 11.65 -14.71
C GLU A 125 -7.41 11.82 -15.78
N ASP A 126 -7.49 11.05 -16.87
CA ASP A 126 -6.56 11.14 -18.00
C ASP A 126 -6.56 12.52 -18.68
N GLU A 127 -7.71 13.19 -18.81
CA GLU A 127 -7.80 14.53 -19.40
C GLU A 127 -7.19 15.62 -18.52
N LEU A 128 -7.34 15.52 -17.19
CA LEU A 128 -6.70 16.44 -16.25
C LEU A 128 -5.18 16.27 -16.23
N ASP A 129 -4.71 15.02 -16.30
CA ASP A 129 -3.28 14.71 -16.38
C ASP A 129 -2.66 15.19 -17.69
N GLN A 130 -3.38 15.06 -18.81
CA GLN A 130 -2.95 15.61 -20.10
C GLN A 130 -2.88 17.14 -20.08
N LEU A 131 -3.85 17.82 -19.46
CA LEU A 131 -3.81 19.27 -19.29
C LEU A 131 -2.60 19.69 -18.43
N ALA A 132 -2.35 19.01 -17.32
CA ALA A 132 -1.21 19.28 -16.45
C ALA A 132 0.12 19.10 -17.19
N ALA A 133 0.27 18.02 -17.94
CA ALA A 133 1.46 17.75 -18.75
C ALA A 133 1.67 18.82 -19.84
N ALA A 134 0.60 19.25 -20.51
CA ALA A 134 0.67 20.32 -21.51
C ALA A 134 1.06 21.66 -20.90
N GLN A 135 0.57 22.00 -19.71
CA GLN A 135 0.92 23.25 -19.02
C GLN A 135 2.34 23.24 -18.44
N LEU A 136 2.85 22.07 -18.05
CA LEU A 136 4.24 21.92 -17.61
C LEU A 136 5.23 21.91 -18.78
N SER A 137 4.77 21.68 -20.02
CA SER A 137 5.63 21.84 -21.20
C SER A 137 6.12 23.29 -21.30
N ASP A 138 7.40 23.46 -21.65
CA ASP A 138 8.04 24.77 -21.79
C ASP A 138 8.05 25.67 -20.52
N TRP A 139 7.96 25.11 -19.31
CA TRP A 139 8.02 25.86 -18.05
C TRP A 139 9.31 26.68 -17.88
N GLN A 140 10.43 26.17 -18.43
CA GLN A 140 11.74 26.77 -18.27
C GLN A 140 11.88 28.15 -18.96
N PRO A 141 11.47 28.32 -20.25
CA PRO A 141 11.38 29.65 -20.87
C PRO A 141 10.42 30.59 -20.15
N GLN A 142 9.34 30.08 -19.54
CA GLN A 142 8.33 30.89 -18.87
C GLN A 142 8.85 31.50 -17.56
N LEU A 143 9.79 30.82 -16.88
CA LEU A 143 10.45 31.32 -15.69
C LEU A 143 11.69 32.16 -15.98
N ALA A 144 12.13 32.26 -17.24
CA ALA A 144 13.37 32.94 -17.62
C ALA A 144 13.39 34.40 -17.14
N GLY A 145 12.31 35.16 -17.34
CA GLY A 145 12.20 36.55 -16.89
C GLY A 145 12.31 36.76 -15.37
N VAL A 146 12.07 35.70 -14.58
CA VAL A 146 12.18 35.73 -13.12
C VAL A 146 13.51 35.14 -12.64
N LEU A 147 13.99 34.08 -13.28
CA LEU A 147 15.17 33.33 -12.86
C LEU A 147 16.48 33.82 -13.47
N ASP A 148 16.46 34.43 -14.66
CA ASP A 148 17.68 34.90 -15.32
C ASP A 148 18.38 36.02 -14.54
N PRO A 149 17.68 37.02 -13.94
CA PRO A 149 18.32 38.00 -13.07
C PRO A 149 19.01 37.36 -11.86
N VAL A 150 18.38 36.34 -11.26
CA VAL A 150 18.94 35.58 -10.13
C VAL A 150 20.18 34.79 -10.57
N ARG A 151 20.13 34.16 -11.75
CA ARG A 151 21.26 33.42 -12.32
C ARG A 151 22.42 34.35 -12.68
N ALA A 152 22.14 35.54 -13.22
CA ALA A 152 23.14 36.54 -13.52
C ALA A 152 23.84 37.04 -12.24
N LEU A 153 23.08 37.32 -11.18
CA LEU A 153 23.64 37.69 -9.89
C LEU A 153 24.52 36.58 -9.30
N ALA A 154 24.07 35.32 -9.39
CA ALA A 154 24.84 34.16 -8.95
C ALA A 154 26.15 33.96 -9.73
N GLN A 155 26.20 34.34 -11.01
CA GLN A 155 27.42 34.29 -11.82
C GLN A 155 28.41 35.42 -11.50
N GLN A 156 27.93 36.56 -11.00
CA GLN A 156 28.74 37.74 -10.71
C GLN A 156 29.25 37.78 -9.26
N ALA A 157 28.48 37.25 -8.32
CA ALA A 157 28.85 37.20 -6.91
C ALA A 157 30.06 36.27 -6.68
N ARG A 158 31.03 36.72 -5.88
CA ARG A 158 32.22 35.93 -5.53
C ARG A 158 32.09 35.26 -4.17
N THR A 159 31.11 35.68 -3.37
CA THR A 159 30.81 35.13 -2.04
C THR A 159 29.30 35.01 -1.82
N ALA A 160 28.91 34.15 -0.87
CA ALA A 160 27.50 33.95 -0.52
C ALA A 160 26.87 35.24 0.06
N ASP A 161 27.64 36.02 0.82
CA ASP A 161 27.17 37.28 1.41
C ASP A 161 26.89 38.35 0.34
N GLU A 162 27.72 38.42 -0.70
CA GLU A 162 27.50 39.29 -1.86
C GLU A 162 26.25 38.89 -2.65
N PHE A 163 26.02 37.59 -2.84
CA PHE A 163 24.82 37.09 -3.51
C PHE A 163 23.56 37.45 -2.71
N ILE A 164 23.54 37.19 -1.40
CA ILE A 164 22.40 37.49 -0.52
C ILE A 164 22.13 39.00 -0.47
N ALA A 165 23.16 39.82 -0.38
CA ALA A 165 23.04 41.28 -0.36
C ALA A 165 22.46 41.85 -1.67
N GLY A 166 22.68 41.18 -2.80
CA GLY A 166 22.16 41.59 -4.11
C GLY A 166 20.71 41.19 -4.41
N LEU A 167 20.17 40.18 -3.71
CA LEU A 167 18.81 39.66 -3.98
C LEU A 167 17.69 40.70 -3.86
N PRO A 168 17.66 41.61 -2.87
CA PRO A 168 16.58 42.59 -2.73
C PRO A 168 16.45 43.55 -3.93
N GLY A 169 17.54 43.81 -4.65
CA GLY A 169 17.54 44.70 -5.81
C GLY A 169 16.90 44.10 -7.05
N LEU A 170 16.86 42.76 -7.16
CA LEU A 170 16.37 42.06 -8.35
C LEU A 170 14.85 42.11 -8.49
N LEU A 171 14.10 42.40 -7.43
CA LEU A 171 12.63 42.47 -7.46
C LEU A 171 12.10 43.48 -8.48
N ALA A 172 12.85 44.56 -8.75
CA ALA A 172 12.48 45.56 -9.76
C ALA A 172 12.80 45.13 -11.20
N GLU A 173 13.70 44.16 -11.37
CA GLU A 173 14.19 43.67 -12.66
C GLU A 173 13.48 42.40 -13.13
N MET A 174 12.82 41.67 -12.22
CA MET A 174 12.05 40.47 -12.53
C MET A 174 10.82 40.79 -13.37
N ASP A 175 10.73 40.21 -14.57
CA ASP A 175 9.52 40.26 -15.40
C ASP A 175 8.72 38.96 -15.26
N ALA A 176 7.66 39.02 -14.43
CA ALA A 176 6.75 37.91 -14.22
C ALA A 176 5.53 37.92 -15.18
N ASN A 177 5.44 38.85 -16.14
CA ASN A 177 4.23 39.01 -16.96
C ASN A 177 3.87 37.74 -17.74
N GLU A 178 4.86 37.05 -18.32
CA GLU A 178 4.61 35.82 -19.07
C GLU A 178 4.14 34.69 -18.15
N LEU A 179 4.78 34.53 -16.99
CA LEU A 179 4.38 33.57 -15.97
C LEU A 179 2.93 33.82 -15.50
N ILE A 180 2.59 35.08 -15.23
CA ILE A 180 1.24 35.48 -14.80
C ILE A 180 0.21 35.15 -15.89
N LYS A 181 0.48 35.49 -17.15
CA LYS A 181 -0.43 35.20 -18.28
C LYS A 181 -0.68 33.71 -18.42
N ARG A 182 0.36 32.89 -18.32
CA ARG A 182 0.24 31.43 -18.46
C ARG A 182 -0.51 30.79 -17.30
N LEU A 183 -0.22 31.20 -16.07
CA LEU A 183 -0.97 30.74 -14.89
C LEU A 183 -2.45 31.13 -14.98
N ALA A 184 -2.76 32.34 -15.45
CA ALA A 184 -4.14 32.77 -15.67
C ALA A 184 -4.86 31.92 -16.72
N LEU A 185 -4.21 31.63 -17.85
CA LEU A 185 -4.75 30.76 -18.91
C LEU A 185 -4.94 29.31 -18.43
N ALA A 186 -3.96 28.75 -17.71
CA ALA A 186 -4.05 27.40 -17.15
C ALA A 186 -5.19 27.28 -16.14
N THR A 187 -5.32 28.27 -15.25
CA THR A 187 -6.41 28.31 -14.26
C THR A 187 -7.77 28.46 -14.94
N PHE A 188 -7.86 29.28 -15.99
CA PHE A 188 -9.08 29.42 -16.78
C PHE A 188 -9.47 28.13 -17.50
N GLN A 189 -8.51 27.41 -18.10
CA GLN A 189 -8.74 26.12 -18.75
C GLN A 189 -9.17 25.04 -17.76
N ALA A 190 -8.48 24.93 -16.62
CA ALA A 190 -8.84 24.00 -15.56
C ALA A 190 -10.25 24.27 -15.02
N ARG A 191 -10.60 25.55 -14.83
CA ARG A 191 -11.96 25.93 -14.42
C ARG A 191 -13.00 25.65 -15.49
N GLY A 192 -12.71 25.91 -16.77
CA GLY A 192 -13.63 25.61 -17.87
C GLY A 192 -13.93 24.11 -18.03
N LEU A 193 -12.93 23.25 -17.78
CA LEU A 193 -13.12 21.81 -17.74
C LEU A 193 -13.93 21.33 -16.53
N GLY A 194 -13.86 22.05 -15.40
CA GLY A 194 -14.71 21.82 -14.23
C GLY A 194 -16.15 22.32 -14.42
N ASP A 195 -16.33 23.53 -14.96
CA ASP A 195 -17.62 24.25 -15.05
C ASP A 195 -18.53 23.73 -16.19
N GLN A 196 -17.97 23.15 -17.26
CA GLN A 196 -18.76 22.41 -18.25
C GLN A 196 -19.43 21.14 -17.69
N ARG A 197 -19.11 20.76 -16.44
CA ARG A 197 -19.47 19.47 -15.85
C ARG A 197 -20.37 19.58 -14.60
N ASP A 198 -20.65 20.81 -14.13
CA ASP A 198 -21.70 21.13 -13.14
C ASP A 198 -23.05 21.39 -13.84
#